data_AF-A0ABD3Z1Y7-F1
#
_entry.id   AF-A0ABD3Z1Y7-F1
#
_cell.length_a   1.000
_cell.length_b   1.000
_cell.length_c   1.000
_cell.angle_alpha   90.00
_cell.angle_beta   90.00
_cell.angle_gamma   90.00
#
_symmetry.space_group_name_H-M   'P 1'
#
loop_
_entity.id
_entity.type
_entity.pdbx_description
1 polymer ?
#
loop_
_entity_poly.entity_id
_entity_poly.type
_entity_poly.pdbx_seq_one_letter_code
_entity_poly.pdbx_strand_id
1 'polypeptide(L)' 'MLERIKVCFTESIQTQIAAAEALPDAISRAAMTLVQSLLNGNKILCCGNGTSAANAQHFAASMINRFETERP' A
#
# COMPACT_ATOMS: atom_id res chain seq x y z
N MET A 1 -27.49 -14.46 1.58
CA MET A 1 -26.14 -14.30 2.17
C MET A 1 -25.05 -14.63 1.15
N LEU A 2 -25.06 -15.81 0.51
CA LEU A 2 -24.10 -16.17 -0.54
C LEU A 2 -24.04 -15.16 -1.70
N GLU A 3 -25.19 -14.70 -2.19
CA GLU A 3 -25.23 -13.68 -3.24
C GLU A 3 -24.58 -12.35 -2.81
N ARG A 4 -24.75 -11.92 -1.56
CA ARG A 4 -24.11 -10.71 -1.05
C ARG A 4 -22.59 -10.86 -0.99
N ILE A 5 -22.10 -12.05 -0.61
CA ILE A 5 -20.66 -12.34 -0.62
C ILE A 5 -20.13 -12.24 -2.05
N LYS A 6 -20.79 -12.87 -3.03
CA LYS A 6 -20.39 -12.79 -4.45
C LYS A 6 -20.31 -11.35 -4.94
N VAL A 7 -21.34 -10.54 -4.65
CA VAL A 7 -21.37 -9.12 -5.01
C VAL A 7 -20.17 -8.37 -4.42
N CYS A 8 -19.87 -8.53 -3.13
CA CYS A 8 -18.71 -7.87 -2.51
C CYS A 8 -17.38 -8.26 -3.16
N PHE A 9 -17.20 -9.52 -3.55
CA PHE A 9 -16.01 -9.95 -4.29
C PHE A 9 -15.97 -9.35 -5.70
N THR A 10 -17.09 -9.33 -6.42
CA THR A 10 -17.18 -8.70 -7.75
C THR A 10 -16.84 -7.21 -7.69
N GLU A 11 -17.37 -6.47 -6.71
CA GLU A 11 -17.07 -5.04 -6.51
C GLU A 11 -15.58 -4.80 -6.22
N SER A 12 -14.98 -5.64 -5.37
CA SER A 12 -13.55 -5.56 -5.06
C SER A 12 -12.69 -5.79 -6.31
N ILE A 13 -13.01 -6.82 -7.10
CA ILE A 13 -12.29 -7.15 -8.35
C ILE A 13 -12.40 -5.99 -9.35
N GLN A 14 -13.60 -5.43 -9.55
CA GLN A 14 -13.79 -4.30 -10.46
C GLN A 14 -13.01 -3.07 -10.02
N THR A 15 -12.98 -2.81 -8.71
CA THR A 15 -12.18 -1.72 -8.12
C THR A 15 -10.69 -1.94 -8.39
N GLN A 16 -10.20 -3.17 -8.23
CA GLN A 16 -8.80 -3.51 -8.50
C GLN A 16 -8.44 -3.38 -9.99
N ILE A 17 -9.32 -3.79 -10.90
CA ILE A 17 -9.10 -3.63 -12.36
C ILE A 17 -9.01 -2.15 -12.72
N ALA A 18 -9.96 -1.32 -12.28
CA ALA A 18 -9.93 0.12 -12.54
C ALA A 18 -8.69 0.79 -11.94
N ALA A 19 -8.30 0.40 -10.72
CA ALA A 19 -7.10 0.91 -10.07
C ALA A 19 -5.81 0.50 -10.80
N ALA A 20 -5.76 -0.71 -11.35
CA ALA A 20 -4.59 -1.21 -12.10
C ALA A 20 -4.33 -0.41 -13.38
N GLU A 21 -5.37 0.15 -14.00
CA GLU A 21 -5.21 1.05 -15.16
C GLU A 21 -4.83 2.48 -14.73
N ALA A 22 -5.43 2.99 -13.65
CA ALA A 22 -5.33 4.42 -13.29
C ALA A 22 -4.16 4.78 -12.37
N LEU A 23 -3.71 3.87 -11.50
CA LEU A 23 -2.76 4.17 -10.42
C LEU A 23 -1.27 3.86 -10.68
N PRO A 24 -0.82 3.08 -11.70
CA PRO A 24 0.59 2.69 -11.84
C PRO A 24 1.58 3.87 -11.78
N ASP A 25 1.29 4.95 -12.52
CA ASP A 25 2.19 6.11 -12.57
C ASP A 25 2.26 6.84 -11.22
N ALA A 26 1.14 6.93 -10.50
CA ALA A 26 1.10 7.56 -9.19
C ALA A 26 1.87 6.73 -8.15
N ILE A 27 1.70 5.41 -8.19
CA ILE A 27 2.42 4.47 -7.31
C ILE A 27 3.93 4.54 -7.60
N SER A 28 4.33 4.54 -8.87
CA SER A 28 5.73 4.66 -9.29
C SER A 28 6.38 5.94 -8.74
N ARG A 29 5.72 7.10 -8.93
CA ARG A 29 6.22 8.38 -8.39
C ARG A 29 6.30 8.40 -6.86
N ALA A 30 5.31 7.82 -6.18
CA ALA A 30 5.34 7.71 -4.73
C ALA A 30 6.51 6.84 -4.26
N ALA A 31 6.72 5.68 -4.89
CA ALA A 31 7.84 4.80 -4.58
C ALA A 31 9.20 5.51 -4.78
N MET A 32 9.39 6.20 -5.91
CA MET A 32 10.62 6.97 -6.17
C MET A 32 10.87 8.06 -5.10
N THR A 33 9.81 8.73 -4.66
CA THR A 33 9.89 9.75 -3.60
C THR A 33 10.34 9.14 -2.27
N LEU A 34 9.78 7.98 -1.91
CA LEU A 34 10.14 7.26 -0.68
C LEU A 34 11.59 6.76 -0.75
N VAL A 35 12.01 6.19 -1.87
CA VAL A 35 13.39 5.74 -2.10
C VAL A 35 14.37 6.90 -1.96
N GLN A 36 14.10 8.03 -2.63
CA GLN A 36 14.98 9.20 -2.57
C GLN A 36 15.10 9.75 -1.14
N SER A 37 13.99 9.79 -0.40
CA SER A 37 13.98 10.20 1.01
C SER A 37 14.92 9.33 1.85
N LEU A 38 14.80 8.01 1.72
CA LEU A 38 15.60 7.05 2.47
C LEU A 38 17.09 7.09 2.09
N LEU A 39 17.41 7.17 0.79
CA LEU A 39 18.79 7.30 0.32
C LEU A 39 19.48 8.57 0.84
N ASN A 40 18.70 9.64 1.08
CA ASN A 40 19.20 10.89 1.66
C ASN A 40 19.31 10.84 3.20
N GLY A 41 19.14 9.67 3.84
CA GLY A 41 19.20 9.51 5.29
C GLY A 41 17.98 10.06 6.04
N ASN A 42 16.89 10.38 5.33
CA ASN A 42 15.64 10.77 5.96
C ASN A 42 14.83 9.55 6.40
N LYS A 43 13.66 9.82 7.01
CA LYS A 43 12.72 8.81 7.50
C LYS A 43 11.33 9.04 6.92
N ILE A 44 10.52 7.98 6.90
CA ILE A 44 9.12 8.02 6.46
C ILE A 44 8.23 7.95 7.71
N LEU A 45 7.32 8.92 7.87
CA LEU A 45 6.32 8.93 8.94
C LEU A 45 4.96 8.52 8.36
N CYS A 46 4.29 7.57 9.02
CA CYS A 46 3.01 7.03 8.58
C CYS A 46 1.93 7.35 9.60
N CYS A 47 0.77 7.81 9.14
CA CYS A 47 -0.39 8.08 9.99
C CYS A 47 -1.69 7.74 9.27
N GLY A 48 -2.76 7.49 10.04
CA GLY A 48 -4.08 7.15 9.52
C GLY A 48 -5.07 6.97 10.67
N ASN A 49 -6.37 7.00 10.35
CA ASN A 49 -7.46 6.83 11.32
C ASN A 49 -8.23 5.53 11.04
N GLY A 50 -8.75 4.88 12.08
CA GLY A 50 -9.52 3.64 11.94
C GLY A 50 -8.72 2.54 11.23
N THR A 51 -9.31 1.89 10.22
CA THR A 51 -8.63 0.85 9.43
C THR A 51 -7.38 1.37 8.70
N SER A 52 -7.34 2.66 8.32
CA SER A 52 -6.14 3.25 7.73
C SER A 52 -4.98 3.34 8.72
N ALA A 53 -5.25 3.39 10.04
CA ALA A 53 -4.20 3.32 11.05
C ALA A 53 -3.49 1.96 11.04
N ALA A 54 -4.25 0.88 10.84
CA ALA A 54 -3.69 -0.46 10.70
C ALA A 54 -2.80 -0.58 9.46
N ASN A 55 -3.19 0.04 8.33
CA ASN A 55 -2.35 0.09 7.12
C ASN A 55 -1.07 0.91 7.35
N ALA A 56 -1.16 2.05 8.05
CA ALA A 56 0.02 2.86 8.39
C ALA A 56 1.00 2.07 9.27
N GLN A 57 0.51 1.33 10.26
CA GLN A 57 1.32 0.44 11.09
C GLN A 57 1.91 -0.72 10.29
N HIS A 58 1.12 -1.35 9.41
CA HIS A 58 1.59 -2.43 8.55
C HIS A 58 2.76 -1.98 7.68
N PHE A 59 2.63 -0.84 7.00
CA PHE A 59 3.71 -0.28 6.19
C PHE A 59 4.96 0.03 7.03
N ALA A 60 4.79 0.67 8.20
CA ALA A 60 5.91 0.96 9.10
C ALA A 60 6.63 -0.32 9.56
N ALA A 61 5.87 -1.36 9.92
CA ALA A 61 6.42 -2.65 10.33
C ALA A 61 7.21 -3.34 9.20
N SER A 62 6.68 -3.34 7.97
CA SER A 62 7.40 -3.86 6.80
C SER A 62 8.70 -3.10 6.51
N MET A 63 8.74 -1.80 6.81
CA MET A 63 9.91 -0.96 6.59
C MET A 63 10.98 -1.07 7.69
N ILE A 64 10.57 -1.32 8.93
CA ILE A 64 11.49 -1.46 10.07
C ILE A 64 12.06 -2.88 10.14
N ASN A 65 11.23 -3.88 9.82
CA ASN A 65 11.63 -5.28 9.84
C ASN A 65 11.99 -5.75 8.43
N ARG A 66 11.07 -6.47 7.77
CA ARG A 66 11.23 -6.99 6.42
C ARG A 66 9.89 -7.02 5.71
N PHE A 67 9.94 -7.03 4.38
CA PHE A 67 8.77 -7.24 3.53
C PHE A 67 8.83 -8.62 2.85
N GLU A 68 9.44 -8.73 1.67
CA GLU A 68 9.56 -10.00 0.92
C GLU A 68 11.00 -10.52 0.84
N THR A 69 11.96 -9.64 0.60
CA THR A 69 13.40 -9.96 0.56
C THR A 69 14.12 -9.39 1.78
N GLU A 70 15.16 -10.09 2.21
CA GLU A 70 16.10 -9.56 3.20
C GLU A 70 16.91 -8.42 2.56
N ARG A 71 17.07 -7.30 3.28
CA ARG A 71 17.92 -6.21 2.80
C ARG A 71 19.38 -6.69 2.89
N PRO A 72 20.20 -6.51 1.83
CA PRO A 72 21.62 -6.85 1.88
C PRO A 72 22.38 -6.05 2.94
#